data_AF-A0A6I6DE28-F1
#
_entry.id   AF-A0A6I6DE28-F1
#
_cell.length_a   1.000
_cell.length_b   1.000
_cell.length_c   1.000
_cell.angle_alpha   90.00
_cell.angle_beta   90.00
_cell.angle_gamma   90.00
#
_symmetry.space_group_name_H-M   'P 1'
#
loop_
_entity.id
_entity.type
_entity.pdbx_description
1 polymer ?
#
loop_
_entity_poly.entity_id
_entity_poly.type
_entity_poly.pdbx_seq_one_letter_code
_entity_poly.pdbx_strand_id
1 'polypeptide(L)'
;MLLKKLKLFVFPLVFIFLTTIIFFDNIHLLSKKNDSIINTYIQGAKEGNYGYGNPTNANNNINFEKLILGDILLGGWENCAYGRFSHAGLYIGNNMVLESYIDYGVTLNPVQHYTNYPEIAILRVNADKKVRQNAVDYALKKENRMFFPLSFKNSQRYFNCTHIIWLAYNKQGVNLDENNDILVAPDDYYYSTLTKVLEDKGQL
;
A
#
# COMPACT_ATOMS: atom_id res chain seq x y z
N MET A 1 -51.72 -6.63 -7.66
CA MET A 1 -51.07 -6.36 -6.35
C MET A 1 -49.78 -7.17 -6.15
N LEU A 2 -49.75 -8.45 -6.54
CA LEU A 2 -48.57 -9.34 -6.44
C LEU A 2 -47.31 -8.82 -7.18
N LEU A 3 -47.45 -8.31 -8.41
CA LEU A 3 -46.33 -7.77 -9.19
C LEU A 3 -45.65 -6.53 -8.57
N LYS A 4 -46.38 -5.71 -7.79
CA LYS A 4 -45.80 -4.55 -7.10
C LYS A 4 -44.93 -4.97 -5.91
N LYS A 5 -45.32 -6.05 -5.22
CA LYS A 5 -44.51 -6.63 -4.13
C LYS A 5 -43.24 -7.30 -4.65
N LEU A 6 -43.30 -7.96 -5.82
CA LEU A 6 -42.11 -8.57 -6.44
C LEU A 6 -41.01 -7.53 -6.76
N LYS A 7 -41.39 -6.34 -7.26
CA LYS A 7 -40.44 -5.26 -7.56
C LYS A 7 -39.66 -4.77 -6.35
N LEU A 8 -40.25 -4.83 -5.15
CA LEU A 8 -39.57 -4.48 -3.90
C LEU A 8 -38.44 -5.47 -3.55
N PHE A 9 -38.53 -6.71 -4.01
CA PHE A 9 -37.50 -7.73 -3.76
C PHE A 9 -36.44 -7.80 -4.86
N VAL A 10 -36.66 -7.19 -6.03
CA VAL A 10 -35.67 -7.18 -7.12
C VAL A 10 -34.36 -6.55 -6.65
N PHE A 11 -34.41 -5.38 -6.00
CA PHE A 11 -33.19 -4.70 -5.55
C PHE A 11 -32.43 -5.49 -4.46
N PRO A 12 -33.07 -5.98 -3.37
CA PRO A 12 -32.40 -6.85 -2.41
C PRO A 12 -31.83 -8.14 -3.01
N LEU A 13 -32.55 -8.79 -3.93
CA LEU A 13 -32.10 -10.03 -4.56
C LEU A 13 -30.91 -9.79 -5.49
N VAL A 14 -30.94 -8.73 -6.29
CA VAL A 14 -29.78 -8.32 -7.11
C VAL A 14 -28.60 -7.95 -6.22
N PHE A 15 -28.83 -7.24 -5.12
CA PHE A 15 -27.78 -6.91 -4.17
C PHE A 15 -27.14 -8.17 -3.55
N ILE A 16 -27.95 -9.09 -3.02
CA ILE A 16 -27.46 -10.36 -2.47
C ILE A 16 -26.72 -11.17 -3.55
N PHE A 17 -27.25 -11.22 -4.76
CA PHE A 17 -26.59 -11.91 -5.87
C PHE A 17 -25.22 -11.32 -6.19
N LEU A 18 -25.12 -9.99 -6.32
CA LEU A 18 -23.85 -9.30 -6.58
C LEU A 18 -22.87 -9.46 -5.42
N THR A 19 -23.30 -9.31 -4.17
CA THR A 19 -22.42 -9.50 -3.01
C THR A 19 -21.97 -10.96 -2.88
N THR A 20 -22.82 -11.92 -3.24
CA THR A 20 -22.46 -13.34 -3.26
C THR A 20 -21.39 -13.63 -4.32
N ILE A 21 -21.53 -13.07 -5.53
CA ILE A 21 -20.48 -13.20 -6.57
C ILE A 21 -19.16 -12.60 -6.08
N ILE A 22 -19.19 -11.36 -5.58
CA ILE A 22 -17.99 -10.69 -5.04
C ILE A 22 -17.39 -11.54 -3.90
N PHE A 23 -18.21 -12.08 -3.02
CA PHE A 23 -17.74 -12.93 -1.93
C PHE A 23 -17.05 -14.19 -2.44
N PHE A 24 -17.62 -14.89 -3.42
CA PHE A 24 -17.01 -16.10 -3.99
C PHE A 24 -15.72 -15.81 -4.77
N ASP A 25 -15.66 -14.71 -5.54
CA ASP A 25 -14.43 -14.29 -6.22
C ASP A 25 -13.29 -13.98 -5.24
N ASN A 26 -13.64 -13.48 -4.05
CA ASN A 26 -12.69 -13.07 -3.01
C ASN A 26 -12.57 -14.06 -1.84
N ILE A 27 -13.21 -15.23 -1.92
CA ILE A 27 -13.22 -16.20 -0.80
C ILE A 27 -11.83 -16.71 -0.45
N HIS A 28 -10.92 -16.71 -1.43
CA HIS A 28 -9.52 -17.08 -1.26
C HIS A 28 -8.80 -16.17 -0.23
N LEU A 29 -9.19 -14.90 -0.12
CA LEU A 29 -8.66 -13.92 0.84
C LEU A 29 -9.01 -14.25 2.30
N LEU A 30 -10.11 -14.99 2.50
CA LEU A 30 -10.51 -15.50 3.82
C LEU A 30 -9.82 -16.84 4.14
N SER A 31 -9.39 -17.59 3.11
CA SER A 31 -8.71 -18.88 3.26
C SER A 31 -7.21 -18.74 3.54
N LYS A 32 -6.56 -17.68 3.04
CA LYS A 32 -5.18 -17.30 3.37
C LYS A 32 -5.16 -16.62 4.74
N LYS A 33 -5.22 -17.45 5.79
CA LYS A 33 -5.61 -17.05 7.14
C LYS A 33 -4.66 -16.04 7.84
N ASN A 34 -3.47 -15.79 7.30
CA ASN A 34 -2.45 -14.95 7.97
C ASN A 34 -1.87 -13.80 7.13
N ASP A 35 -2.06 -13.77 5.80
CA ASP A 35 -1.36 -12.78 4.93
C ASP A 35 -2.32 -11.78 4.25
N SER A 36 -3.61 -11.82 4.56
CA SER A 36 -4.57 -10.86 3.97
C SER A 36 -4.65 -9.58 4.79
N ILE A 37 -4.73 -8.45 4.09
CA ILE A 37 -4.86 -7.12 4.68
C ILE A 37 -6.09 -7.03 5.59
N ILE A 38 -7.17 -7.72 5.25
CA ILE A 38 -8.39 -7.79 6.06
C ILE A 38 -8.10 -8.45 7.41
N ASN A 39 -7.34 -9.56 7.43
CA ASN A 39 -6.95 -10.22 8.66
C ASN A 39 -6.04 -9.33 9.50
N THR A 40 -5.09 -8.62 8.87
CA THR A 40 -4.22 -7.65 9.55
C THR A 40 -5.04 -6.53 10.21
N TYR A 41 -6.02 -5.94 9.50
CA TYR A 41 -6.92 -4.93 10.08
C TYR A 41 -7.77 -5.48 11.23
N ILE A 42 -8.29 -6.70 11.10
CA ILE A 42 -9.08 -7.34 12.18
C ILE A 42 -8.19 -7.60 13.41
N GLN A 43 -6.97 -8.06 13.20
CA GLN A 43 -6.02 -8.32 14.29
C GLN A 43 -5.60 -7.02 14.97
N GLY A 44 -5.23 -6.00 14.20
CA GLY A 44 -4.92 -4.68 14.74
C GLY A 44 -6.07 -4.12 15.57
N ALA A 45 -7.32 -4.23 15.08
CA ALA A 45 -8.49 -3.78 15.84
C ALA A 45 -8.68 -4.56 17.17
N LYS A 46 -8.33 -5.85 17.23
CA LYS A 46 -8.38 -6.64 18.48
C LYS A 46 -7.29 -6.23 19.46
N GLU A 47 -6.14 -5.82 18.96
CA GLU A 47 -4.98 -5.37 19.74
C GLU A 47 -5.10 -3.91 20.19
N GLY A 48 -6.11 -3.18 19.71
CA GLY A 48 -6.30 -1.76 20.01
C GLY A 48 -5.47 -0.83 19.11
N ASN A 49 -4.98 -1.34 17.97
CA ASN A 49 -4.27 -0.57 16.95
C ASN A 49 -5.28 0.11 16.01
N TYR A 50 -5.05 1.38 15.70
CA TYR A 50 -5.98 2.19 14.90
C TYR A 50 -5.25 3.10 13.92
N GLY A 51 -5.82 3.26 12.72
CA GLY A 51 -5.29 4.16 11.71
C GLY A 51 -3.83 3.84 11.35
N TYR A 52 -3.04 4.89 11.12
CA TYR A 52 -1.63 4.79 10.74
C TYR A 52 -0.68 4.65 11.94
N GLY A 53 -1.19 4.46 13.15
CA GLY A 53 -0.40 4.38 14.38
C GLY A 53 -0.17 5.72 15.06
N ASN A 54 0.70 5.73 16.06
CA ASN A 54 1.01 6.89 16.90
C ASN A 54 2.33 7.54 16.45
N PRO A 55 2.30 8.76 15.87
CA PRO A 55 3.51 9.48 15.52
C PRO A 55 4.38 9.76 16.73
N THR A 56 5.61 9.29 16.70
CA THR A 56 6.62 9.53 17.73
C THR A 56 7.92 9.90 17.04
N ASN A 57 8.50 11.08 17.32
CA ASN A 57 9.69 11.45 16.58
C ASN A 57 10.89 10.55 16.98
N ALA A 58 11.26 9.62 16.11
CA ALA A 58 12.45 8.82 16.25
C ALA A 58 13.65 9.52 15.58
N ASN A 59 14.85 9.07 15.92
CA ASN A 59 16.03 9.34 15.10
C ASN A 59 16.66 7.99 14.77
N ASN A 60 16.16 7.35 13.72
CA ASN A 60 16.53 5.99 13.38
C ASN A 60 17.93 5.85 12.73
N ASN A 61 18.64 6.96 12.50
CA ASN A 61 19.98 6.99 11.86
C ASN A 61 20.06 6.22 10.53
N ILE A 62 18.97 6.04 9.78
CA ILE A 62 18.95 5.36 8.48
C ILE A 62 19.90 6.06 7.48
N ASN A 63 20.62 5.30 6.64
CA ASN A 63 21.51 5.86 5.62
C ASN A 63 20.86 5.85 4.22
N PHE A 64 20.74 7.03 3.61
CA PHE A 64 20.15 7.21 2.29
C PHE A 64 21.15 7.21 1.12
N GLU A 65 22.46 7.16 1.36
CA GLU A 65 23.52 7.30 0.34
C GLU A 65 23.47 6.23 -0.76
N LYS A 66 22.93 5.05 -0.44
CA LYS A 66 22.85 3.90 -1.36
C LYS A 66 21.55 3.84 -2.16
N LEU A 67 20.66 4.82 -2.00
CA LEU A 67 19.39 4.85 -2.71
C LEU A 67 19.62 5.02 -4.20
N ILE A 68 18.91 4.20 -4.97
CA ILE A 68 18.82 4.33 -6.41
C ILE A 68 17.36 4.50 -6.82
N LEU A 69 17.17 5.16 -7.96
CA LEU A 69 15.85 5.42 -8.52
C LEU A 69 15.01 4.13 -8.60
N GLY A 70 13.81 4.19 -8.02
CA GLY A 70 12.88 3.08 -7.90
C GLY A 70 12.98 2.27 -6.59
N ASP A 71 13.96 2.51 -5.72
CA ASP A 71 13.94 1.94 -4.38
C ASP A 71 12.68 2.39 -3.62
N ILE A 72 12.16 1.54 -2.73
CA ILE A 72 10.97 1.80 -1.92
C ILE A 72 11.40 2.03 -0.48
N LEU A 73 10.87 3.06 0.16
CA LEU A 73 11.06 3.30 1.59
C LEU A 73 9.77 2.97 2.32
N LEU A 74 9.87 2.27 3.44
CA LEU A 74 8.75 1.92 4.31
C LEU A 74 8.94 2.56 5.67
N GLY A 75 7.93 3.25 6.18
CA GLY A 75 7.96 3.90 7.49
C GLY A 75 6.84 3.37 8.39
N GLY A 76 7.16 2.95 9.60
CA GLY A 76 6.22 2.41 10.58
C GLY A 76 6.13 3.26 11.83
N TRP A 77 4.90 3.48 12.30
CA TRP A 77 4.60 4.02 13.62
C TRP A 77 4.11 2.88 14.52
N GLU A 78 4.30 3.04 15.83
CA GLU A 78 3.72 2.12 16.82
C GLU A 78 2.20 2.07 16.68
N ASN A 79 1.59 0.91 16.99
CA ASN A 79 0.14 0.71 16.99
C ASN A 79 -0.55 0.98 15.64
N CYS A 80 0.15 0.75 14.52
CA CYS A 80 -0.45 0.80 13.19
C CYS A 80 -1.46 -0.33 13.00
N ALA A 81 -2.64 -0.03 12.44
CA ALA A 81 -3.73 -1.00 12.31
C ALA A 81 -3.54 -2.02 11.19
N TYR A 82 -2.57 -1.80 10.29
CA TYR A 82 -2.48 -2.53 9.03
C TYR A 82 -1.10 -3.09 8.73
N GLY A 83 -0.29 -3.32 9.76
CA GLY A 83 0.99 -4.00 9.67
C GLY A 83 2.09 -3.29 10.45
N ARG A 84 3.33 -3.72 10.23
CA ARG A 84 4.51 -3.08 10.81
C ARG A 84 4.72 -1.69 10.20
N PHE A 85 4.50 -1.55 8.91
CA PHE A 85 4.77 -0.31 8.20
C PHE A 85 3.47 0.46 7.92
N SER A 86 3.45 1.71 8.34
CA SER A 86 2.31 2.63 8.23
C SER A 86 2.30 3.40 6.91
N HIS A 87 3.45 3.52 6.25
CA HIS A 87 3.63 4.35 5.07
C HIS A 87 4.65 3.75 4.10
N ALA A 88 4.53 4.13 2.83
CA ALA A 88 5.44 3.73 1.77
C ALA A 88 5.68 4.87 0.79
N GLY A 89 6.92 5.02 0.33
CA GLY A 89 7.35 6.03 -0.63
C GLY A 89 8.25 5.44 -1.71
N LEU A 90 8.18 6.01 -2.91
CA LEU A 90 9.01 5.61 -4.05
C LEU A 90 10.15 6.61 -4.24
N TYR A 91 11.40 6.17 -4.16
CA TYR A 91 12.55 7.05 -4.39
C TYR A 91 12.67 7.44 -5.87
N ILE A 92 12.62 8.74 -6.13
CA ILE A 92 12.62 9.31 -7.49
C ILE A 92 13.97 9.95 -7.87
N GLY A 93 14.97 9.86 -6.99
CA GLY A 93 16.28 10.51 -7.17
C GLY A 93 16.35 11.86 -6.45
N ASN A 94 17.54 12.47 -6.47
CA ASN A 94 17.80 13.80 -5.87
C ASN A 94 17.36 13.93 -4.40
N ASN A 95 17.50 12.87 -3.59
CA ASN A 95 17.04 12.84 -2.20
C ASN A 95 15.54 13.09 -2.04
N MET A 96 14.73 12.78 -3.06
CA MET A 96 13.28 12.94 -3.05
C MET A 96 12.58 11.60 -3.18
N VAL A 97 11.39 11.54 -2.58
CA VAL A 97 10.45 10.42 -2.68
C VAL A 97 9.10 10.93 -3.18
N LEU A 98 8.41 10.09 -3.96
CA LEU A 98 7.01 10.28 -4.30
C LEU A 98 6.15 9.44 -3.36
N GLU A 99 5.20 10.11 -2.72
CA GLU A 99 4.37 9.56 -1.67
C GLU A 99 2.92 9.97 -1.87
N SER A 100 2.01 9.39 -1.10
CA SER A 100 0.61 9.81 -1.11
C SER A 100 0.04 9.91 0.30
N TYR A 101 -0.45 11.09 0.66
CA TYR A 101 -0.99 11.42 1.98
C TYR A 101 -2.44 11.87 1.87
N ILE A 102 -3.23 11.64 2.93
CA ILE A 102 -4.66 12.04 3.00
C ILE A 102 -4.84 13.52 2.65
N ASP A 103 -4.02 14.39 3.24
CA ASP A 103 -4.22 15.84 3.18
C ASP A 103 -3.67 16.49 1.90
N TYR A 104 -2.70 15.83 1.24
CA TYR A 104 -1.93 16.41 0.14
C TYR A 104 -2.02 15.62 -1.17
N GLY A 105 -2.63 14.44 -1.16
CA GLY A 105 -2.64 13.57 -2.32
C GLY A 105 -1.23 13.03 -2.64
N VAL A 106 -0.99 12.72 -3.91
CA VAL A 106 0.32 12.30 -4.42
C VAL A 106 1.25 13.52 -4.49
N THR A 107 2.34 13.49 -3.75
CA THR A 107 3.26 14.63 -3.59
C THR A 107 4.72 14.17 -3.50
N LEU A 108 5.64 15.10 -3.73
CA LEU A 108 7.08 14.89 -3.60
C LEU A 108 7.57 15.42 -2.26
N ASN A 109 8.34 14.61 -1.52
CA ASN A 109 8.93 15.01 -0.25
C ASN A 109 10.43 14.68 -0.18
N PRO A 110 11.20 15.44 0.63
CA PRO A 110 12.58 15.08 0.94
C PRO A 110 12.64 13.73 1.67
N VAL A 111 13.56 12.86 1.28
CA VAL A 111 13.73 11.53 1.89
C VAL A 111 14.05 11.60 3.38
N GLN A 112 14.63 12.71 3.85
CA GLN A 112 15.08 12.90 5.22
C GLN A 112 13.98 12.75 6.26
N HIS A 113 12.71 13.02 5.93
CA HIS A 113 11.63 12.87 6.89
C HIS A 113 11.44 11.40 7.35
N TYR A 114 11.95 10.42 6.58
CA TYR A 114 11.96 9.02 7.01
C TYR A 114 12.82 8.75 8.24
N THR A 115 13.73 9.67 8.62
CA THR A 115 14.50 9.55 9.87
C THR A 115 13.62 9.59 11.12
N ASN A 116 12.41 10.15 10.99
CA ASN A 116 11.46 10.32 12.09
C ASN A 116 10.70 9.04 12.43
N TYR A 117 10.64 8.02 11.56
CA TYR A 117 9.92 6.78 11.85
C TYR A 117 10.72 5.87 12.80
N PRO A 118 10.12 5.29 13.86
CA PRO A 118 10.79 4.30 14.71
C PRO A 118 11.11 3.00 13.95
N GLU A 119 10.24 2.62 13.02
CA GLU A 119 10.40 1.46 12.14
C GLU A 119 10.66 1.95 10.70
N ILE A 120 11.73 1.49 10.06
CA ILE A 120 12.14 1.92 8.72
C ILE A 120 12.78 0.77 7.95
N ALA A 121 12.37 0.58 6.70
CA ALA A 121 13.05 -0.31 5.77
C ALA A 121 13.28 0.37 4.41
N ILE A 122 14.45 0.11 3.83
CA ILE A 122 14.77 0.47 2.45
C ILE A 122 14.78 -0.81 1.62
N LEU A 123 13.97 -0.84 0.57
CA LEU A 123 13.79 -1.99 -0.31
C LEU A 123 14.27 -1.66 -1.73
N ARG A 124 14.99 -2.60 -2.33
CA ARG A 124 15.33 -2.56 -3.75
C ARG A 124 14.43 -3.49 -4.54
N VAL A 125 13.77 -2.96 -5.56
CA VAL A 125 13.00 -3.80 -6.48
C VAL A 125 13.96 -4.53 -7.44
N ASN A 126 13.83 -5.86 -7.48
CA ASN A 126 14.58 -6.79 -8.33
C ASN A 126 14.10 -6.71 -9.79
N ALA A 127 14.36 -5.57 -10.41
CA ALA A 127 14.03 -5.30 -11.81
C ALA A 127 15.19 -4.63 -12.54
N ASP A 128 15.13 -4.54 -13.86
CA ASP A 128 16.13 -3.81 -14.63
C ASP A 128 16.05 -2.30 -14.36
N LYS A 129 17.17 -1.59 -14.56
CA LYS A 129 17.23 -0.13 -14.41
C LYS A 129 16.13 0.58 -15.23
N LYS A 130 15.86 0.10 -16.45
CA LYS A 130 14.82 0.66 -17.33
C LYS A 130 13.42 0.47 -16.74
N VAL A 131 13.15 -0.68 -16.12
CA VAL A 131 11.85 -0.96 -15.48
C VAL A 131 11.64 -0.03 -14.29
N ARG A 132 12.65 0.13 -13.42
CA ARG A 132 12.59 1.08 -12.29
C ARG A 132 12.38 2.51 -12.76
N GLN A 133 13.09 2.93 -13.81
CA GLN A 133 12.91 4.25 -14.41
C GLN A 133 11.48 4.46 -14.91
N ASN A 134 10.96 3.52 -15.68
CA ASN A 134 9.60 3.63 -16.21
C ASN A 134 8.53 3.64 -15.10
N ALA A 135 8.74 2.92 -14.00
CA ALA A 135 7.86 2.95 -12.84
C ALA A 135 7.86 4.35 -12.19
N VAL A 136 9.03 4.93 -11.96
CA VAL A 136 9.16 6.31 -11.46
C VAL A 136 8.52 7.32 -12.41
N ASP A 137 8.79 7.23 -13.72
CA ASP A 137 8.21 8.12 -14.73
C ASP A 137 6.68 8.02 -14.77
N TYR A 138 6.13 6.82 -14.54
CA TYR A 138 4.69 6.63 -14.42
C TYR A 138 4.15 7.30 -13.15
N ALA A 139 4.80 7.09 -12.00
CA ALA A 139 4.37 7.63 -10.72
C ALA A 139 4.40 9.16 -10.72
N LEU A 140 5.45 9.78 -11.28
CA LEU A 140 5.58 11.24 -11.40
C LEU A 140 4.43 11.88 -12.18
N LYS A 141 3.88 11.21 -13.20
CA LYS A 141 2.69 11.68 -13.94
C LYS A 141 1.41 11.71 -13.09
N LYS A 142 1.45 11.19 -11.87
CA LYS A 142 0.33 11.14 -10.92
C LYS A 142 0.49 12.14 -9.78
N GLU A 143 1.51 12.98 -9.78
CA GLU A 143 1.62 14.10 -8.84
C GLU A 143 0.33 14.94 -8.83
N ASN A 144 -0.03 15.45 -7.65
CA ASN A 144 -1.26 16.20 -7.37
C ASN A 144 -2.57 15.41 -7.51
N ARG A 145 -2.52 14.07 -7.64
CA ARG A 145 -3.73 13.24 -7.61
C ARG A 145 -4.23 13.02 -6.20
N MET A 146 -5.55 12.93 -6.05
CA MET A 146 -6.23 12.80 -4.77
C MET A 146 -5.92 11.46 -4.07
N PHE A 147 -5.74 11.53 -2.76
CA PHE A 147 -5.61 10.35 -1.91
C PHE A 147 -6.96 9.66 -1.69
N PHE A 148 -6.96 8.33 -1.64
CA PHE A 148 -8.10 7.55 -1.16
C PHE A 148 -7.62 6.32 -0.39
N PRO A 149 -8.02 6.13 0.88
CA PRO A 149 -7.48 5.07 1.73
C PRO A 149 -7.77 3.67 1.18
N LEU A 150 -8.97 3.47 0.61
CA LEU A 150 -9.40 2.20 0.03
C LEU A 150 -9.14 2.14 -1.48
N SER A 151 -7.91 2.44 -1.88
CA SER A 151 -7.52 2.42 -3.29
C SER A 151 -7.36 0.98 -3.80
N PHE A 152 -8.47 0.35 -4.17
CA PHE A 152 -8.51 -0.98 -4.79
C PHE A 152 -7.66 -1.02 -6.06
N LYS A 153 -7.05 -2.17 -6.34
CA LYS A 153 -6.16 -2.40 -7.50
C LYS A 153 -6.75 -2.06 -8.88
N ASN A 154 -8.08 -2.01 -9.00
CA ASN A 154 -8.77 -1.64 -10.24
C ASN A 154 -8.93 -0.11 -10.41
N SER A 155 -8.60 0.68 -9.40
CA SER A 155 -8.62 2.14 -9.46
C SER A 155 -7.47 2.68 -10.30
N GLN A 156 -7.74 3.70 -11.12
CA GLN A 156 -6.71 4.51 -11.77
C GLN A 156 -6.83 6.00 -11.45
N ARG A 157 -7.79 6.36 -10.59
CA ARG A 157 -8.16 7.76 -10.30
C ARG A 157 -7.69 8.21 -8.94
N TYR A 158 -7.72 7.29 -7.98
CA TYR A 158 -7.34 7.54 -6.60
C TYR A 158 -6.15 6.67 -6.24
N PHE A 159 -5.35 7.16 -5.30
CA PHE A 159 -4.12 6.50 -4.87
C PHE A 159 -4.00 6.56 -3.36
N ASN A 160 -3.46 5.53 -2.74
CA ASN A 160 -2.85 5.63 -1.41
C ASN A 160 -1.33 5.42 -1.56
N CYS A 161 -0.61 5.46 -0.44
CA CYS A 161 0.86 5.37 -0.41
C CYS A 161 1.40 4.13 -1.13
N THR A 162 0.73 2.98 -0.99
CA THR A 162 1.14 1.73 -1.64
C THR A 162 0.62 1.64 -3.06
N HIS A 163 -0.66 1.88 -3.32
CA HIS A 163 -1.30 1.65 -4.61
C HIS A 163 -0.59 2.34 -5.78
N ILE A 164 -0.11 3.58 -5.61
CA ILE A 164 0.63 4.26 -6.68
C ILE A 164 1.94 3.54 -7.05
N ILE A 165 2.65 3.03 -6.04
CA ILE A 165 3.91 2.30 -6.20
C ILE A 165 3.65 0.96 -6.87
N TRP A 166 2.69 0.18 -6.36
CA TRP A 166 2.30 -1.10 -6.95
C TRP A 166 1.85 -0.91 -8.40
N LEU A 167 0.97 0.06 -8.68
CA LEU A 167 0.47 0.28 -10.03
C LEU A 167 1.59 0.70 -10.98
N ALA A 168 2.54 1.52 -10.52
CA ALA A 168 3.69 1.94 -11.31
C ALA A 168 4.53 0.76 -11.77
N TYR A 169 4.87 -0.15 -10.87
CA TYR A 169 5.63 -1.37 -11.18
C TYR A 169 4.82 -2.41 -11.96
N ASN A 170 3.55 -2.59 -11.61
CA ASN A 170 2.67 -3.55 -12.27
C ASN A 170 2.46 -3.20 -13.75
N LYS A 171 2.41 -1.91 -14.10
CA LYS A 171 2.39 -1.45 -15.50
C LYS A 171 3.65 -1.79 -16.30
N GLN A 172 4.74 -2.11 -15.62
CA GLN A 172 6.00 -2.56 -16.22
C GLN A 172 6.20 -4.08 -16.13
N GLY A 173 5.17 -4.83 -15.72
CA GLY A 173 5.23 -6.28 -15.59
C GLY A 173 5.81 -6.79 -14.28
N VAL A 174 6.00 -5.93 -13.27
CA VAL A 174 6.49 -6.32 -11.94
C VAL A 174 5.34 -6.22 -10.95
N ASN A 175 4.75 -7.37 -10.58
CA ASN A 175 3.68 -7.41 -9.59
C ASN A 175 4.24 -7.59 -8.17
N LEU A 176 4.38 -6.47 -7.44
CA LEU A 176 4.90 -6.45 -6.07
C LEU A 176 3.94 -7.02 -5.02
N ASP A 177 2.68 -7.29 -5.38
CA ASP A 177 1.74 -7.97 -4.49
C ASP A 177 1.55 -9.42 -4.95
N GLU A 178 2.27 -10.32 -4.27
CA GLU A 178 2.22 -11.77 -4.51
C GLU A 178 1.03 -12.44 -3.83
N ASN A 179 0.43 -11.79 -2.83
CA ASN A 179 -0.73 -12.29 -2.12
C ASN A 179 -2.00 -12.18 -2.96
N ASN A 180 -1.99 -11.29 -3.94
CA ASN A 180 -3.07 -10.93 -4.83
C ASN A 180 -4.31 -10.43 -4.06
N ASP A 181 -4.08 -9.61 -3.04
CA ASP A 181 -5.16 -9.10 -2.20
C ASP A 181 -5.94 -7.96 -2.91
N ILE A 182 -7.06 -7.54 -2.35
CA ILE A 182 -7.89 -6.43 -2.89
C ILE A 182 -7.21 -5.06 -2.74
N LEU A 183 -6.32 -4.92 -1.75
CA LEU A 183 -5.51 -3.74 -1.45
C LEU A 183 -4.05 -4.20 -1.29
N VAL A 184 -3.11 -3.27 -1.43
CA VAL A 184 -1.68 -3.55 -1.21
C VAL A 184 -1.28 -2.91 0.11
N ALA A 185 -0.76 -3.68 1.04
CA ALA A 185 -0.20 -3.23 2.30
C ALA A 185 1.27 -2.82 2.12
N PRO A 186 1.81 -1.92 2.96
CA PRO A 186 3.25 -1.63 2.94
C PRO A 186 4.11 -2.88 3.18
N ASP A 187 3.66 -3.75 4.09
CA ASP A 187 4.30 -5.02 4.43
C ASP A 187 4.37 -6.00 3.23
N ASP A 188 3.45 -5.93 2.26
CA ASP A 188 3.53 -6.77 1.05
C ASP A 188 4.82 -6.52 0.26
N TYR A 189 5.30 -5.27 0.24
CA TYR A 189 6.57 -4.94 -0.41
C TYR A 189 7.76 -5.50 0.34
N TYR A 190 7.69 -5.51 1.67
CA TYR A 190 8.75 -6.06 2.51
C TYR A 190 8.89 -7.57 2.33
N TYR A 191 7.77 -8.28 2.22
CA TYR A 191 7.75 -9.74 2.09
C TYR A 191 7.80 -10.26 0.65
N SER A 192 7.65 -9.39 -0.37
CA SER A 192 7.75 -9.82 -1.77
C SER A 192 9.12 -10.37 -2.12
N THR A 193 9.13 -11.51 -2.81
CA THR A 193 10.33 -12.11 -3.44
C THR A 193 10.96 -11.24 -4.53
N LEU A 194 10.21 -10.25 -5.03
CA LEU A 194 10.67 -9.27 -6.02
C LEU A 194 11.35 -8.06 -5.39
N THR A 195 11.48 -8.00 -4.07
CA THR A 195 12.27 -6.98 -3.39
C THR A 195 13.46 -7.57 -2.64
N LYS A 196 14.42 -6.71 -2.34
CA LYS A 196 15.55 -7.01 -1.46
C LYS A 196 15.63 -5.93 -0.40
N VAL A 197 15.58 -6.32 0.86
CA VAL A 197 15.84 -5.43 1.99
C VAL A 197 17.31 -5.00 1.95
N LEU A 198 17.56 -3.69 1.86
CA LEU A 198 18.91 -3.10 1.88
C LEU A 198 19.32 -2.69 3.28
N GLU A 199 18.37 -2.16 4.04
CA GLU A 199 18.53 -1.70 5.41
C GLU A 199 17.17 -1.82 6.10
N ASP A 200 17.18 -2.22 7.36
CA ASP A 200 16.01 -2.40 8.21
C ASP A 200 16.41 -1.95 9.62
N LYS A 201 15.69 -0.97 10.17
CA LYS A 201 15.88 -0.48 11.54
C LYS A 201 14.54 -0.32 12.21
N GLY A 202 14.55 -0.52 13.51
CA GLY A 202 13.34 -0.62 14.32
C GLY A 202 13.24 -2.01 14.91
N GLN A 203 12.96 -2.04 16.20
CA GLN A 203 12.55 -3.22 16.95
C GLN A 203 11.58 -2.70 17.99
N LEU A 204 10.30 -2.75 17.67
CA LEU A 204 9.23 -2.82 18.67
C LEU A 204 9.10 -4.26 19.18
#